data_AF-A0A2M6GI83-F1
#
_entry.id   AF-A0A2M6GI83-F1
#
_cell.length_a   1.000
_cell.length_b   1.000
_cell.length_c   1.000
_cell.angle_alpha   90.00
_cell.angle_beta   90.00
_cell.angle_gamma   90.00
#
_symmetry.space_group_name_H-M   'P 1'
#
loop_
_entity.id
_entity.type
_entity.pdbx_description
1 polymer ?
#
loop_
_entity_poly.entity_id
_entity_poly.type
_entity_poly.pdbx_seq_one_letter_code
_entity_poly.pdbx_strand_id
1 'polypeptide(L)'
;MGGIYFIMIIFMLASMAVSWKLKSKFKKYSEIGLRSGMSGREIAEMMLADHHITDVRVISTEGMLTDHYDPSNKTVNLSEGVYASRSAAAAAVAAHECGHAVQHAMAYSMLKFRSAMVPAL
;
A
#
# COMPACT_ATOMS: atom_id res chain seq x y z
N MET A 1 26.36 -27.94 -17.01
CA MET A 1 26.66 -26.72 -16.23
C MET A 1 26.45 -25.43 -17.02
N GLY A 2 26.96 -25.27 -18.25
CA GLY A 2 26.82 -24.03 -19.04
C GLY A 2 25.38 -23.55 -19.35
N GLY A 3 24.45 -24.47 -19.64
CA GLY A 3 23.05 -24.11 -19.93
C GLY A 3 22.29 -23.53 -18.74
N ILE A 4 22.61 -23.98 -17.52
CA ILE A 4 22.00 -23.44 -16.28
C ILE A 4 22.46 -22.00 -16.05
N TYR A 5 23.75 -21.71 -16.26
CA TYR A 5 24.26 -20.34 -16.14
C TYR A 5 23.64 -19.39 -17.18
N PHE A 6 23.45 -19.85 -18.42
CA PHE A 6 22.81 -19.04 -19.46
C PHE A 6 21.36 -18.66 -19.11
N ILE A 7 20.59 -19.64 -18.63
CA ILE A 7 19.22 -19.42 -18.17
C ILE A 7 19.20 -18.44 -16.97
N MET A 8 20.09 -18.63 -15.98
CA MET A 8 20.17 -17.72 -14.83
C MET A 8 20.50 -16.28 -15.24
N ILE A 9 21.42 -16.07 -16.18
CA ILE A 9 21.78 -14.73 -16.67
C ILE A 9 20.58 -14.06 -17.33
N ILE A 10 19.81 -14.78 -18.15
CA ILE A 10 18.61 -14.24 -18.79
C ILE A 10 17.59 -13.79 -17.74
N PHE A 11 17.28 -14.63 -16.75
CA PHE A 11 16.32 -14.28 -15.70
C PHE A 11 16.81 -13.13 -14.81
N MET A 12 18.12 -13.06 -14.55
CA MET A 12 18.72 -11.94 -13.82
C MET A 12 18.52 -10.63 -14.58
N LEU A 13 18.87 -10.59 -15.87
CA LEU A 13 18.72 -9.39 -16.71
C LEU A 13 17.26 -8.98 -16.85
N ALA A 14 16.35 -9.95 -17.02
CA ALA A 14 14.91 -9.69 -17.06
C ALA A 14 14.41 -9.08 -15.74
N SER A 15 14.82 -9.63 -14.59
CA SER A 15 14.44 -9.13 -13.27
C SER A 15 14.97 -7.72 -13.02
N MET A 16 16.20 -7.43 -13.44
CA MET A 16 16.78 -6.09 -13.38
C MET A 16 16.00 -5.10 -14.25
N ALA A 17 15.61 -5.48 -15.47
CA ALA A 17 14.85 -4.63 -16.36
C ALA A 17 13.48 -4.26 -15.79
N VAL A 18 12.75 -5.24 -15.21
CA VAL A 18 11.46 -5.00 -14.55
C VAL A 18 11.62 -4.06 -13.35
N SER A 19 12.62 -4.33 -12.50
CA SER A 19 12.91 -3.51 -11.32
C SER A 19 13.22 -2.06 -11.69
N TRP A 20 14.02 -1.86 -12.76
CA TRP A 20 14.33 -0.54 -13.27
C TRP A 20 13.10 0.18 -13.82
N LYS A 21 12.23 -0.53 -14.55
CA LYS A 21 10.99 0.03 -15.09
C LYS A 21 10.05 0.50 -13.98
N LEU A 22 9.86 -0.29 -12.93
CA LEU A 22 9.02 0.07 -11.77
C LEU A 22 9.56 1.31 -11.08
N LYS A 23 10.86 1.33 -10.75
CA LYS A 23 11.51 2.50 -10.13
C LYS A 23 11.40 3.75 -11.00
N SER A 24 11.59 3.61 -12.32
CA SER A 24 11.47 4.71 -13.27
C SER A 24 10.05 5.28 -13.33
N LYS A 25 9.03 4.42 -13.35
CA LYS A 25 7.62 4.84 -13.33
C LYS A 25 7.28 5.52 -12.01
N PHE A 26 7.66 4.92 -10.88
CA PHE A 26 7.45 5.53 -9.58
C PHE A 26 8.04 6.94 -9.53
N LYS A 27 9.32 7.10 -9.89
CA LYS A 27 9.97 8.42 -9.96
C LYS A 27 9.18 9.42 -10.81
N LYS A 28 8.78 9.02 -12.03
CA LYS A 28 8.00 9.89 -12.94
C LYS A 28 6.69 10.37 -12.32
N TYR A 29 5.94 9.48 -11.65
CA TYR A 29 4.65 9.83 -11.05
C TYR A 29 4.78 10.50 -9.68
N SER A 30 5.93 10.35 -9.00
CA SER A 30 6.25 11.08 -7.78
C SER A 30 6.58 12.56 -8.06
N GLU A 31 6.98 12.91 -9.28
CA GLU A 31 7.19 14.30 -9.70
C GLU A 31 5.88 15.01 -10.09
N ILE A 32 4.81 14.26 -10.33
CA ILE A 32 3.50 14.83 -10.68
C ILE A 32 2.78 15.21 -9.38
N GLY A 33 2.79 16.52 -9.07
CA GLY A 33 2.12 17.07 -7.90
C GLY A 33 0.59 16.95 -7.95
N LEU A 34 -0.02 16.83 -6.77
CA LEU A 34 -1.48 16.82 -6.61
C LEU A 34 -2.05 18.23 -6.57
N ARG A 35 -3.19 18.45 -7.24
CA ARG A 35 -3.93 19.72 -7.16
C ARG A 35 -4.50 20.00 -5.78
N SER A 36 -4.83 18.94 -5.02
CA SER A 36 -5.32 19.05 -3.65
C SER A 36 -4.24 19.50 -2.66
N GLY A 37 -2.96 19.37 -3.03
CA GLY A 37 -1.86 19.62 -2.11
C GLY A 37 -1.83 18.69 -0.91
N MET A 38 -2.54 17.56 -0.91
CA MET A 38 -2.49 16.61 0.19
C MET A 38 -1.28 15.67 0.06
N SER A 39 -0.70 15.30 1.19
CA SER A 39 0.33 14.27 1.31
C SER A 39 -0.29 12.87 1.33
N GLY A 40 0.53 11.84 1.09
CA GLY A 40 0.08 10.44 1.22
C GLY A 40 -0.53 10.15 2.59
N ARG A 41 0.06 10.69 3.66
CA ARG A 41 -0.50 10.60 5.01
C ARG A 41 -1.90 11.22 5.11
N GLU A 42 -2.06 12.47 4.67
CA GLU A 42 -3.34 13.19 4.76
C GLU A 42 -4.43 12.48 3.95
N ILE A 43 -4.08 11.91 2.80
CA ILE A 43 -5.00 11.12 1.96
C ILE A 43 -5.41 9.83 2.67
N ALA A 44 -4.47 9.13 3.28
CA ALA A 44 -4.75 7.92 4.04
C ALA A 44 -5.68 8.20 5.24
N GLU A 45 -5.37 9.22 6.03
CA GLU A 45 -6.19 9.64 7.17
C GLU A 45 -7.60 10.08 6.72
N MET A 46 -7.70 10.84 5.62
CA MET A 46 -8.99 11.25 5.05
C MET A 46 -9.82 10.05 4.61
N MET A 47 -9.23 9.11 3.86
CA MET A 47 -9.95 7.91 3.40
C MET A 47 -10.43 7.04 4.57
N LEU A 48 -9.61 6.85 5.60
CA LEU A 48 -10.03 6.12 6.81
C LEU A 48 -11.19 6.84 7.53
N ALA A 49 -11.11 8.17 7.65
CA ALA A 49 -12.16 8.99 8.26
C ALA A 49 -13.48 8.92 7.48
N ASP A 50 -13.43 8.96 6.14
CA ASP A 50 -14.60 8.84 5.25
C ASP A 50 -15.32 7.48 5.41
N HIS A 51 -14.58 6.45 5.80
CA HIS A 51 -15.10 5.11 6.09
C HIS A 51 -15.40 4.85 7.58
N HIS A 52 -15.33 5.88 8.43
CA HIS A 52 -15.54 5.80 9.88
C HIS A 52 -14.59 4.82 10.61
N ILE A 53 -13.38 4.65 10.09
CA ILE A 53 -12.35 3.77 10.66
C ILE A 53 -11.45 4.62 11.56
N THR A 54 -11.56 4.41 12.87
CA THR A 54 -10.81 5.17 13.89
C THR A 54 -9.76 4.33 14.63
N ASP A 55 -9.75 3.02 14.41
CA ASP A 55 -8.86 2.06 15.06
C ASP A 55 -7.63 1.70 14.23
N VAL A 56 -7.48 2.29 13.03
CA VAL A 56 -6.33 2.13 12.15
C VAL A 56 -5.48 3.40 12.18
N ARG A 57 -4.17 3.25 12.41
CA ARG A 57 -3.22 4.37 12.44
C ARG A 57 -2.38 4.43 11.18
N VAL A 58 -2.09 5.64 10.68
CA VAL A 58 -1.18 5.85 9.56
C VAL A 58 0.21 6.21 10.09
N ILE A 59 1.22 5.39 9.79
CA ILE A 59 2.60 5.60 10.26
C ILE A 59 3.60 5.60 9.10
N SER A 60 4.74 6.24 9.33
CA SER A 60 5.86 6.23 8.39
C SER A 60 6.78 5.05 8.68
N THR A 61 7.22 4.35 7.64
CA THR A 61 8.23 3.30 7.72
C THR A 61 9.44 3.65 6.86
N GLU A 62 10.61 3.26 7.33
CA GLU A 62 11.86 3.48 6.61
C GLU A 62 11.89 2.69 5.29
N GLY A 63 12.64 3.22 4.33
CA GLY A 63 12.86 2.61 3.02
C GLY A 63 12.01 3.20 1.90
N MET A 64 12.04 2.52 0.74
CA MET A 64 11.28 2.89 -0.45
C MET A 64 10.46 1.68 -0.92
N LEU A 65 9.21 1.93 -1.31
CA LEU A 65 8.28 0.88 -1.77
C LEU A 65 8.09 -0.23 -0.72
N THR A 66 8.12 0.16 0.55
CA THR A 66 7.89 -0.70 1.73
C THR A 66 6.47 -0.53 2.29
N ASP A 67 5.61 0.16 1.54
CA ASP A 67 4.23 0.47 1.91
C ASP A 67 3.40 -0.80 2.05
N HIS A 68 2.66 -0.93 3.16
CA HIS A 68 1.75 -2.06 3.41
C HIS A 68 0.75 -1.75 4.53
N TYR A 69 -0.41 -2.42 4.51
CA TYR A 69 -1.31 -2.51 5.66
C TYR A 69 -1.01 -3.72 6.55
N ASP A 70 -0.90 -3.52 7.86
CA ASP A 70 -0.81 -4.56 8.87
C ASP A 70 -2.16 -4.74 9.61
N PRO A 71 -2.91 -5.83 9.35
CA PRO A 71 -4.19 -6.09 10.00
C PRO A 71 -4.08 -6.47 11.48
N SER A 72 -2.92 -6.97 11.92
CA SER A 72 -2.69 -7.40 13.31
C SER A 72 -2.51 -6.19 14.22
N ASN A 73 -1.69 -5.24 13.79
CA ASN A 73 -1.43 -4.00 14.51
C ASN A 73 -2.39 -2.86 14.14
N LYS A 74 -3.23 -3.07 13.11
CA LYS A 74 -4.13 -2.06 12.52
C LYS A 74 -3.36 -0.79 12.17
N THR A 75 -2.33 -0.94 11.35
CA THR A 75 -1.54 0.20 10.87
C THR A 75 -1.44 0.21 9.37
N VAL A 76 -1.61 1.38 8.77
CA VAL A 76 -1.22 1.66 7.38
C VAL A 76 0.20 2.21 7.45
N ASN A 77 1.15 1.42 6.97
CA ASN A 77 2.57 1.72 6.97
C ASN A 77 2.92 2.29 5.60
N LEU A 78 3.27 3.57 5.54
CA LEU A 78 3.70 4.23 4.30
C LEU A 78 5.19 4.48 4.36
N SER A 79 5.90 4.20 3.28
CA SER A 79 7.30 4.58 3.10
C SER A 79 7.46 6.09 3.23
N GLU A 80 8.60 6.57 3.74
CA GLU A 80 8.85 8.01 3.94
C GLU A 80 8.56 8.85 2.68
N GLY A 81 8.96 8.31 1.53
CA GLY A 81 8.75 8.94 0.23
C GLY A 81 7.29 9.01 -0.22
N VAL A 82 6.39 8.23 0.36
CA VAL A 82 4.93 8.29 0.15
C VAL A 82 4.27 9.10 1.25
N TYR A 83 4.65 8.85 2.50
CA TYR A 83 4.06 9.47 3.69
C TYR A 83 4.08 11.00 3.61
N ALA A 84 5.23 11.59 3.27
CA ALA A 84 5.41 13.05 3.21
C ALA A 84 5.17 13.66 1.82
N SER A 85 5.14 12.84 0.76
CA SER A 85 5.06 13.34 -0.61
C SER A 85 3.65 13.73 -1.02
N ARG A 86 3.56 14.79 -1.83
CA ARG A 86 2.31 15.40 -2.32
C ARG A 86 2.11 15.13 -3.82
N SER A 87 2.25 13.87 -4.20
CA SER A 87 2.31 13.44 -5.60
C SER A 87 1.23 12.42 -5.95
N ALA A 88 0.94 12.28 -7.24
CA ALA A 88 -0.02 11.30 -7.75
C ALA A 88 0.38 9.86 -7.36
N ALA A 89 1.68 9.54 -7.36
CA ALA A 89 2.17 8.26 -6.87
C ALA A 89 1.87 8.06 -5.38
N ALA A 90 2.14 9.07 -4.54
CA ALA A 90 1.87 9.00 -3.11
C ALA A 90 0.38 8.84 -2.81
N ALA A 91 -0.49 9.57 -3.52
CA ALA A 91 -1.94 9.39 -3.43
C ALA A 91 -2.38 7.97 -3.78
N ALA A 92 -1.87 7.44 -4.90
CA ALA A 92 -2.26 6.11 -5.37
C ALA A 92 -1.85 5.01 -4.38
N VAL A 93 -0.63 5.08 -3.84
CA VAL A 93 -0.13 4.09 -2.86
C VAL A 93 -0.88 4.22 -1.53
N ALA A 94 -1.03 5.43 -1.01
CA ALA A 94 -1.77 5.66 0.24
C ALA A 94 -3.21 5.14 0.15
N ALA A 95 -3.91 5.43 -0.95
CA ALA A 95 -5.27 4.96 -1.19
C ALA A 95 -5.33 3.42 -1.36
N HIS A 96 -4.33 2.81 -2.00
CA HIS A 96 -4.25 1.34 -2.13
C HIS A 96 -4.14 0.67 -0.76
N GLU A 97 -3.22 1.12 0.09
CA GLU A 97 -3.01 0.53 1.41
C GLU A 97 -4.18 0.78 2.36
N CYS A 98 -4.79 1.97 2.30
CA CYS A 98 -6.03 2.23 3.03
C CYS A 98 -7.18 1.38 2.52
N GLY A 99 -7.20 1.03 1.24
CA GLY A 99 -8.16 0.08 0.67
C GLY A 99 -8.13 -1.26 1.39
N HIS A 100 -6.95 -1.79 1.73
CA HIS A 100 -6.82 -3.02 2.52
C HIS A 100 -7.40 -2.86 3.93
N ALA A 101 -7.17 -1.71 4.58
CA ALA A 101 -7.75 -1.41 5.89
C ALA A 101 -9.29 -1.32 5.84
N VAL A 102 -9.84 -0.67 4.83
CA VAL A 102 -11.29 -0.57 4.61
C VAL A 102 -11.89 -1.92 4.33
N GLN A 103 -11.28 -2.72 3.44
CA GLN A 103 -11.71 -4.09 3.17
C GLN A 103 -11.69 -4.95 4.43
N HIS A 104 -10.64 -4.83 5.25
CA HIS A 104 -10.55 -5.56 6.50
C HIS A 104 -11.69 -5.15 7.46
N ALA A 105 -11.95 -3.86 7.64
CA ALA A 105 -13.04 -3.38 8.48
C ALA A 105 -14.42 -3.88 8.01
N MET A 106 -14.69 -3.82 6.69
CA MET A 106 -15.96 -4.26 6.11
C MET A 106 -16.12 -5.79 6.09
N ALA A 107 -15.07 -6.54 5.76
CA ALA A 107 -15.12 -8.00 5.76
C ALA A 107 -15.24 -8.54 7.18
N TYR A 108 -14.53 -7.94 8.15
CA TYR A 108 -14.57 -8.35 9.54
C TYR A 108 -15.93 -8.05 10.19
N SER A 109 -16.59 -6.95 9.82
CA SER A 109 -17.95 -6.67 10.27
C SER A 109 -18.95 -7.70 9.72
N MET A 110 -18.85 -8.06 8.44
CA MET A 110 -19.68 -9.10 7.83
C MET A 110 -19.42 -10.50 8.39
N LEU A 111 -18.16 -10.85 8.67
CA LEU A 111 -17.79 -12.11 9.31
C LEU A 111 -18.31 -12.19 10.75
N LYS A 112 -18.15 -11.12 11.55
CA LYS A 112 -18.71 -11.04 12.90
C LYS A 112 -20.23 -11.15 12.89
N PHE A 113 -20.89 -10.46 11.96
CA PHE A 113 -22.33 -10.52 11.78
C PHE A 113 -22.80 -11.95 11.47
N ARG A 114 -22.14 -12.61 10.50
CA ARG A 114 -22.41 -14.01 10.20
C ARG A 114 -22.24 -14.90 11.44
N SER A 115 -21.11 -14.79 12.14
CA SER A 115 -20.85 -15.61 13.33
C SER A 115 -21.85 -15.38 14.47
N ALA A 116 -22.34 -14.15 14.65
CA ALA A 116 -23.38 -13.83 15.63
C ALA A 116 -24.76 -14.41 15.25
N MET A 117 -25.02 -14.57 13.95
CA MET A 117 -26.25 -15.18 13.41
C MET A 117 -26.23 -16.71 13.33
N VAL A 118 -25.12 -17.37 13.68
CA VAL A 118 -25.07 -18.84 13.84
C VAL A 118 -25.16 -19.19 15.33
N PRO A 119 -26.18 -18.76 16.10
CA PRO A 119 -26.28 -19.14 17.49
C PRO A 119 -26.14 -20.66 17.59
N ALA A 120 -25.26 -21.06 18.49
CA ALA A 120 -24.85 -22.43 18.73
C ALA A 120 -26.09 -23.34 18.87
N LEU A 121 -26.10 -24.42 18.08
CA LEU A 121 -26.57 -25.70 18.59
C LEU A 121 -25.73 -26.10 19.80
#